data_AF-A0A6S6TLC9-F1
#
_entry.id   AF-A0A6S6TLC9-F1
#
_cell.length_a   1.000
_cell.length_b   1.000
_cell.length_c   1.000
_cell.angle_alpha   90.00
_cell.angle_beta   90.00
_cell.angle_gamma   90.00
#
_symmetry.space_group_name_H-M   'P 1'
#
loop_
_entity.id
_entity.type
_entity.pdbx_description
1 polymer ?
#
loop_
_entity_poly.entity_id
_entity_poly.type
_entity_poly.pdbx_seq_one_letter_code
_entity_poly.pdbx_strand_id
1 'polypeptide(L)' 'MDSASVMVNASTRFADGFEYGLGAEIGISTDKLHARGPVGLDGLTSQKYVVFGDGHIRE' A
#
# COMPACT_ATOMS: atom_id res chain seq x y z
N MET A 1 -12.07 15.78 0.23
CA MET A 1 -10.81 15.53 0.95
C MET A 1 -10.04 14.48 0.18
N ASP A 2 -8.76 14.71 -0.11
CA ASP A 2 -7.89 13.79 -0.86
C ASP A 2 -6.53 13.70 -0.17
N SER A 3 -6.53 13.15 1.05
CA SER A 3 -5.35 13.00 1.92
C SER A 3 -4.96 11.53 2.04
N ALA A 4 -3.73 11.25 2.45
CA ALA A 4 -3.24 9.88 2.69
C ALA A 4 -3.95 9.17 3.86
N SER A 5 -4.55 9.93 4.78
CA SER A 5 -5.41 9.42 5.84
C SER A 5 -6.47 10.45 6.16
N VAL A 6 -7.72 10.01 6.32
CA VAL A 6 -8.86 10.85 6.69
C VAL A 6 -9.53 10.21 7.88
N MET A 7 -9.74 11.00 8.93
CA MET A 7 -10.29 10.54 10.20
C MET A 7 -11.55 11.31 10.55
N VAL A 8 -12.47 10.64 11.24
CA VAL A 8 -13.69 11.25 11.78
C VAL A 8 -13.74 10.92 13.26
N ASN A 9 -13.80 11.96 14.11
CA ASN A 9 -13.80 11.85 15.57
C ASN A 9 -12.62 11.06 16.17
N ALA A 10 -11.47 11.06 15.49
CA ALA A 10 -10.23 10.45 15.97
C ALA A 10 -9.05 11.40 15.79
N SER A 11 -8.03 11.26 16.64
CA SER A 11 -6.80 12.07 16.56
C SER A 11 -5.98 11.73 15.32
N THR A 12 -5.42 12.73 14.65
CA THR A 12 -4.50 12.55 13.52
C THR A 12 -3.24 11.75 13.86
N ARG A 13 -2.91 11.62 15.16
CA ARG A 13 -1.79 10.78 15.63
C ARG A 13 -1.97 9.29 15.35
N PHE A 14 -3.18 8.83 15.04
CA PHE A 14 -3.43 7.44 14.65
C PHE A 14 -2.96 7.09 13.24
N ALA A 15 -2.49 8.06 12.43
CA ALA A 15 -1.98 7.80 11.08
C ALA A 15 -0.54 7.25 11.16
N ASP A 16 -0.42 6.02 11.65
CA ASP A 16 0.82 5.30 11.93
C ASP A 16 0.64 3.81 11.60
N GLY A 17 1.69 3.16 11.11
CA GLY A 17 1.61 1.77 10.66
C GLY A 17 1.26 0.74 11.75
N PHE A 18 1.65 0.95 13.01
CA PHE A 18 1.22 0.06 14.09
C PHE A 18 -0.25 0.28 14.45
N GLU A 19 -0.67 1.53 14.55
CA GLU A 19 -2.07 1.89 14.83
C GLU A 19 -3.01 1.42 13.71
N TYR A 20 -2.51 1.34 12.47
CA TYR A 20 -3.25 0.79 11.32
C TYR A 20 -3.14 -0.75 11.19
N GLY A 21 -2.40 -1.42 12.08
CA GLY A 21 -2.29 -2.88 12.08
C GLY A 21 -1.34 -3.46 11.03
N LEU A 22 -0.45 -2.66 10.44
CA LEU A 22 0.56 -3.11 9.48
C LEU A 22 1.74 -3.86 10.14
N GLY A 23 1.89 -3.72 11.46
CA GLY A 23 2.93 -4.39 12.26
C GLY A 23 4.36 -3.85 12.07
N ALA A 24 4.57 -2.97 11.08
CA ALA A 24 5.78 -2.19 10.86
C ALA A 24 5.45 -0.99 9.96
N GLU A 25 6.28 0.04 10.02
CA GLU A 25 6.23 1.18 9.10
C GLU A 25 7.65 1.56 8.66
N ILE A 26 7.87 1.77 7.36
CA ILE A 26 9.11 2.39 6.84
C ILE A 26 9.00 3.92 6.78
N GLY A 27 7.79 4.43 6.57
CA GLY A 27 7.40 5.83 6.67
C GLY A 27 5.97 6.05 6.17
N ILE A 28 5.57 7.32 6.06
CA ILE A 28 4.25 7.73 5.57
C ILE A 28 4.39 8.34 4.17
N SER A 29 3.69 7.75 3.20
CA SER A 29 3.60 8.30 1.84
C SER A 29 2.39 9.20 1.66
N THR A 30 2.60 10.41 1.11
CA THR A 30 1.53 11.32 0.70
C THR A 30 1.20 11.24 -0.79
N ASP A 31 1.99 10.47 -1.55
CA ASP A 31 1.84 10.29 -2.98
C ASP A 31 0.62 9.44 -3.35
N LYS A 32 0.19 9.54 -4.61
CA LYS A 32 -0.99 8.83 -5.13
C LYS A 32 -0.67 7.50 -5.81
N LEU A 33 0.58 7.28 -6.19
CA LEU A 33 1.02 6.09 -6.91
C LEU A 33 1.74 5.15 -5.96
N HIS A 34 1.68 3.85 -6.26
CA HIS A 34 2.36 2.76 -5.54
C HIS A 34 1.83 2.49 -4.12
N ALA A 35 2.13 3.35 -3.14
CA ALA A 35 1.72 3.19 -1.75
C ALA A 35 1.37 4.56 -1.14
N ARG A 36 0.32 4.62 -0.29
CA ARG A 36 -0.21 5.86 0.29
C ARG A 36 -0.68 5.65 1.73
N GLY A 37 -0.34 6.58 2.62
CA GLY A 37 -0.50 6.42 4.07
C GLY A 37 0.73 5.76 4.69
N PRO A 38 0.61 5.23 5.93
CA PRO A 38 1.59 4.33 6.52
C PRO A 38 2.00 3.20 5.58
N VAL A 39 3.30 3.04 5.32
CA VAL A 39 3.82 2.04 4.38
C VAL A 39 4.48 0.90 5.14
N GLY A 40 3.85 -0.29 5.08
CA GLY A 40 4.38 -1.55 5.60
C GLY A 40 5.16 -2.35 4.55
N LEU A 41 5.40 -3.63 4.83
CA LEU A 41 6.20 -4.52 3.95
C LEU A 41 5.67 -4.61 2.52
N ASP A 42 4.35 -4.66 2.34
CA ASP A 42 3.72 -4.77 1.01
C ASP A 42 4.08 -3.59 0.10
N GLY A 43 4.23 -2.38 0.66
CA GLY A 43 4.64 -1.20 -0.08
C GLY A 43 6.10 -1.20 -0.54
N LEU A 44 6.88 -2.23 -0.18
CA LEU A 44 8.23 -2.47 -0.70
C LEU A 44 8.27 -3.59 -1.74
N THR A 45 7.10 -4.12 -2.13
CA THR A 45 6.97 -5.19 -3.12
C THR A 45 6.43 -4.67 -4.45
N SER A 46 6.48 -5.51 -5.48
CA SER A 46 5.86 -5.23 -6.77
C SER A 46 5.11 -6.47 -7.25
N GLN A 47 4.09 -6.26 -8.07
CA GLN A 47 3.30 -7.33 -8.67
C GLN A 47 3.79 -7.61 -10.09
N LYS A 48 3.90 -8.89 -10.44
CA LYS A 48 4.22 -9.35 -11.78
C LYS A 48 3.23 -10.42 -12.23
N TYR A 49 2.95 -10.46 -13.53
CA TYR A 49 2.21 -11.56 -14.11
C TYR A 49 3.11 -12.78 -14.24
N VAL A 50 2.54 -13.95 -13.96
CA VAL A 50 3.17 -15.25 -14.19
C VAL A 50 2.19 -16.06 -15.03
N VAL A 51 2.63 -16.48 -16.22
CA VAL A 51 1.84 -17.29 -17.14
C VAL A 51 2.54 -18.62 -17.33
N PHE A 52 1.87 -19.71 -16.99
CA PHE A 52 2.34 -21.05 -17.26
C PHE A 52 1.72 -21.52 -18.58
N GLY A 53 2.56 -21.94 -19.52
CA GLY A 53 2.12 -22.34 -20.85
C GLY A 53 2.51 -23.77 -21.19
N ASP A 54 1.75 -24.36 -22.11
CA ASP A 54 2.04 -25.64 -22.77
C ASP A 54 1.68 -25.53 -24.25
N GLY A 55 2.50 -24.80 -25.03
CA GLY A 55 2.30 -24.64 -26.48
C GLY A 55 1.32 -23.55 -26.93
N HIS A 56 1.01 -22.57 -26.08
CA HIS A 56 0.12 -21.46 -26.46
C HIS A 56 0.74 -20.59 -27.57
N ILE A 57 -0.04 -20.35 -28.63
CA ILE A 57 0.27 -19.44 -29.74
C ILE A 57 -0.69 -18.25 -29.71
N ARG A 58 -0.23 -17.09 -30.18
CA ARG A 58 -1.03 -15.86 -30.31
C ARG A 58 -1.30 -15.62 -31.80
N GLU A 59 -2.55 -15.32 -32.15
CA GLU A 59 -2.94 -14.86 -33.50
C GLU A 59 -2.43 -13.45 -33.81
#